data_AF-A0A423HBD9-F1
#
_entry.id   AF-A0A423HBD9-F1
#
_cell.length_a   1.000
_cell.length_b   1.000
_cell.length_c   1.000
_cell.angle_alpha   90.00
_cell.angle_beta   90.00
_cell.angle_gamma   90.00
#
_symmetry.space_group_name_H-M   'P 1'
#
loop_
_entity.id
_entity.type
_entity.pdbx_description
1 polymer ?
#
loop_
_entity_poly.entity_id
_entity_poly.type
_entity_poly.pdbx_seq_one_letter_code
_entity_poly.pdbx_strand_id
1 'polypeptide(L)'
;MYPSPIPPETDDVSPYDSPDSKKLHDAAHRALDHYLKPTLVKLRFSDLHSDRLFAVNPDIDTESLLANASEDLASVKAMAADLAFEIEGSRRNVALGICRMLDGIRLLVDRALDNLDPEEPAEYVVKP
;
A
#
# COMPACT_ATOMS: atom_id res chain seq x y z
N MET A 1 -58.32 -59.03 1.13
CA MET A 1 -58.37 -57.93 2.10
C MET A 1 -57.02 -57.86 2.80
N TYR A 2 -56.20 -56.88 2.44
CA TYR A 2 -55.20 -56.24 3.30
C TYR A 2 -55.06 -54.81 2.78
N PRO A 3 -55.36 -53.77 3.57
CA PRO A 3 -55.12 -52.40 3.14
C PRO A 3 -53.62 -52.11 3.19
N SER A 4 -53.09 -51.45 2.17
CA SER A 4 -51.71 -50.96 2.17
C SER A 4 -51.51 -49.89 3.26
N PRO A 5 -50.39 -49.89 3.99
CA PRO A 5 -50.11 -48.88 5.00
C PRO A 5 -49.76 -47.55 4.33
N ILE A 6 -50.38 -46.46 4.81
CA ILE A 6 -50.09 -45.09 4.37
C ILE A 6 -48.71 -44.70 4.94
N PRO A 7 -47.77 -44.16 4.14
CA PRO A 7 -46.49 -43.67 4.65
C PRO A 7 -46.70 -42.43 5.54
N PRO A 8 -45.86 -42.21 6.57
CA PRO A 8 -46.01 -41.06 7.45
C PRO A 8 -45.86 -39.77 6.65
N GLU A 9 -46.78 -38.83 6.83
CA GLU A 9 -46.67 -37.48 6.30
C GLU A 9 -45.39 -36.87 6.86
N THR A 10 -44.43 -36.58 5.98
CA THR A 10 -43.32 -35.70 6.32
C THR A 10 -43.88 -34.29 6.31
N ASP A 11 -43.94 -33.65 7.47
CA ASP A 11 -44.17 -32.21 7.55
C ASP A 11 -43.13 -31.54 6.66
N ASP A 12 -43.56 -31.05 5.49
CA ASP A 12 -42.79 -30.16 4.64
C ASP A 12 -42.66 -28.84 5.41
N VAL A 13 -41.75 -28.80 6.39
CA VAL A 13 -41.48 -27.58 7.13
C VAL A 13 -40.81 -26.64 6.15
N SER A 14 -41.58 -25.65 5.68
CA SER A 14 -41.05 -24.60 4.81
C SER A 14 -39.93 -23.90 5.60
N PRO A 15 -38.77 -23.59 5.00
CA PRO A 15 -37.64 -22.95 5.70
C PRO A 15 -38.01 -21.63 6.42
N TYR A 16 -39.19 -21.08 6.12
CA TYR A 16 -39.73 -19.85 6.69
C TYR A 16 -40.95 -20.02 7.62
N ASP A 17 -41.31 -21.24 8.03
CA ASP A 17 -42.51 -21.50 8.85
C ASP A 17 -42.42 -21.00 10.29
N SER A 18 -41.22 -20.77 10.82
CA SER A 18 -41.06 -20.26 12.19
C SER A 18 -41.05 -18.73 12.23
N PRO A 19 -41.67 -18.11 13.26
CA PRO A 19 -41.74 -16.64 13.39
C PRO A 19 -40.35 -16.00 13.51
N ASP A 20 -39.33 -16.76 13.89
CA ASP A 20 -37.94 -16.30 14.01
C ASP A 20 -37.08 -16.59 12.76
N SER A 21 -37.59 -17.27 11.73
CA SER A 21 -36.81 -17.63 10.54
C SER A 21 -36.17 -16.41 9.86
N LYS A 22 -36.90 -15.28 9.76
CA LYS A 22 -36.33 -14.02 9.24
C LYS A 22 -35.21 -13.48 10.11
N LYS A 23 -35.32 -13.58 11.44
CA LYS A 23 -34.27 -13.14 12.36
C LYS A 23 -33.03 -14.03 12.26
N LEU A 24 -33.23 -15.34 12.09
CA LEU A 24 -32.16 -16.31 11.86
C LEU A 24 -31.47 -16.07 10.53
N HIS A 25 -32.23 -15.78 9.46
CA HIS A 25 -31.71 -15.42 8.15
C HIS A 25 -30.87 -14.14 8.22
N ASP A 26 -31.39 -13.09 8.86
CA ASP A 26 -30.64 -11.84 9.06
C ASP A 26 -29.40 -12.05 9.95
N ALA A 27 -29.50 -12.88 11.00
CA ALA A 27 -28.36 -13.21 11.85
C ALA A 27 -27.28 -13.99 11.08
N ALA A 28 -27.68 -14.92 10.22
CA ALA A 28 -26.78 -15.67 9.35
C ALA A 28 -26.08 -14.74 8.36
N HIS A 29 -26.82 -13.84 7.70
CA HIS A 29 -26.22 -12.83 6.82
C HIS A 29 -25.27 -11.88 7.56
N ARG A 30 -25.61 -11.44 8.77
CA ARG A 30 -24.71 -10.63 9.61
C ARG A 30 -23.45 -11.39 10.02
N ALA A 31 -23.56 -12.68 10.36
CA ALA A 31 -22.40 -13.52 10.70
C ALA A 31 -21.51 -13.77 9.47
N LEU A 32 -22.10 -14.07 8.31
CA LEU A 32 -21.37 -14.18 7.05
C LEU A 32 -20.67 -12.87 6.71
N ASP A 33 -21.33 -11.72 6.86
CA ASP A 33 -20.70 -10.42 6.62
C ASP A 33 -19.55 -10.15 7.60
N HIS A 34 -19.72 -10.49 8.88
CA HIS A 34 -18.69 -10.30 9.91
C HIS A 34 -17.42 -11.13 9.66
N TYR A 35 -17.55 -12.34 9.10
CA TYR A 35 -16.42 -13.26 8.89
C TYR A 35 -15.92 -13.31 7.44
N LEU A 36 -16.79 -13.14 6.44
CA LEU A 36 -16.47 -13.28 5.01
C LEU A 36 -16.22 -11.95 4.30
N LYS A 37 -16.64 -10.81 4.87
CA LYS A 37 -16.16 -9.50 4.41
C LYS A 37 -15.00 -9.13 5.33
N PRO A 38 -13.76 -9.59 5.07
CA PRO A 38 -12.63 -8.94 5.69
C PRO A 38 -12.78 -7.47 5.30
N THR A 39 -12.84 -6.59 6.28
CA THR A 39 -12.72 -5.17 6.02
C THR A 39 -11.41 -5.07 5.26
N LEU A 40 -11.46 -4.83 3.94
CA LEU A 40 -10.28 -4.72 3.07
C LEU A 40 -9.31 -3.66 3.61
N VAL A 41 -9.82 -2.79 4.48
CA VAL A 41 -9.13 -1.75 5.25
C VAL A 41 -8.31 -2.29 6.44
N LYS A 42 -8.62 -3.48 6.96
CA LYS A 42 -7.91 -4.14 8.09
C LYS A 42 -6.84 -5.13 7.62
N LEU A 43 -6.90 -5.59 6.37
CA LEU A 43 -5.71 -6.02 5.62
C LEU A 43 -4.85 -4.78 5.29
N ARG A 44 -4.49 -4.02 6.33
CA ARG A 44 -3.34 -3.13 6.27
C ARG A 44 -2.18 -4.04 5.89
N PHE A 45 -1.37 -3.58 4.96
CA PHE A 45 -0.15 -4.22 4.44
C PHE A 45 0.79 -4.85 5.49
N SER A 46 0.56 -4.61 6.78
CA SER A 46 1.16 -5.26 7.94
C SER A 46 0.88 -6.77 8.06
N ASP A 47 -0.31 -7.27 7.68
CA ASP A 47 -0.64 -8.70 7.89
C ASP A 47 -0.08 -9.63 6.79
N LEU A 48 0.52 -9.05 5.74
CA LEU A 48 1.20 -9.74 4.64
C LEU A 48 2.74 -9.75 4.80
N HIS A 49 3.27 -9.26 5.93
CA HIS A 49 4.70 -8.93 6.07
C HIS A 49 5.37 -9.66 7.22
N SER A 50 5.55 -10.98 7.07
CA SER A 50 6.42 -11.74 7.98
C SER A 50 7.92 -11.56 7.70
N ASP A 51 8.33 -10.87 6.63
CA ASP A 51 9.74 -10.83 6.17
C ASP A 51 10.38 -9.43 6.12
N ARG A 52 9.78 -8.41 6.76
CA ARG A 52 10.36 -7.06 6.77
C ARG A 52 11.43 -6.89 7.85
N LEU A 53 12.69 -6.76 7.42
CA LEU A 53 13.80 -6.39 8.31
C LEU A 53 13.84 -4.89 8.63
N PHE A 54 13.31 -4.03 7.74
CA PHE A 54 13.32 -2.59 7.88
C PHE A 54 11.94 -1.99 7.57
N ALA A 55 11.61 -0.89 8.25
CA ALA A 55 10.40 -0.10 8.03
C ALA A 55 10.70 1.39 8.20
N VAL A 56 10.01 2.23 7.42
CA VAL A 56 10.05 3.69 7.58
C VAL A 56 9.08 4.08 8.69
N ASN A 57 9.51 4.95 9.59
CA ASN A 57 8.64 5.49 10.64
C ASN A 57 7.54 6.37 10.00
N PRO A 58 6.25 6.08 10.24
CA PRO A 58 5.14 6.84 9.65
C PRO A 58 5.04 8.30 10.09
N ASP A 59 5.72 8.67 11.18
CA ASP A 59 5.71 10.02 11.74
C ASP A 59 6.77 10.95 11.12
N ILE A 60 7.63 10.44 10.22
CA ILE A 60 8.62 11.25 9.51
C ILE A 60 7.94 12.02 8.38
N ASP A 61 8.22 13.31 8.28
CA ASP A 61 7.69 14.18 7.25
C ASP A 61 8.31 13.90 5.86
N THR A 62 7.59 14.30 4.80
CA THR A 62 8.01 14.03 3.42
C THR A 62 9.33 14.70 3.06
N GLU A 63 9.63 15.88 3.60
CA GLU A 63 10.89 16.58 3.33
C GLU A 63 12.07 15.78 3.88
N SER A 64 12.00 15.33 5.13
CA SER A 64 12.99 14.45 5.76
C SER A 64 13.19 13.14 4.98
N LEU A 65 12.11 12.53 4.48
CA LEU A 65 12.19 11.31 3.66
C LEU A 65 12.91 11.56 2.33
N LEU A 66 12.57 12.66 1.65
CA LEU A 66 13.18 13.04 0.38
C LEU A 66 14.64 13.48 0.56
N ALA A 67 14.96 14.17 1.65
CA ALA A 67 16.32 14.57 2.00
C ALA A 67 17.22 13.33 2.17
N ASN A 68 16.78 12.36 2.99
CA ASN A 68 17.48 11.08 3.17
C ASN A 68 17.65 10.34 1.84
N ALA A 69 16.58 10.21 1.05
CA ALA A 69 16.66 9.57 -0.25
C ALA A 69 17.68 10.25 -1.17
N SER A 70 17.79 11.57 -1.12
CA SER A 70 18.75 12.31 -1.93
C SER A 70 20.21 12.14 -1.47
N GLU A 71 20.42 11.97 -0.16
CA GLU A 71 21.73 11.64 0.40
C GLU A 71 22.15 10.22 0.00
N ASP A 72 21.22 9.26 0.05
CA ASP A 72 21.44 7.90 -0.45
C ASP A 72 21.81 7.91 -1.95
N LEU A 73 21.10 8.70 -2.77
CA LEU A 73 21.41 8.83 -4.19
C LEU A 73 22.82 9.42 -4.42
N ALA A 74 23.22 10.42 -3.64
CA ALA A 74 24.56 11.00 -3.70
C ALA A 74 25.64 9.96 -3.32
N SER A 75 25.38 9.18 -2.27
CA SER A 75 26.26 8.10 -1.80
C SER A 75 26.42 7.00 -2.87
N VAL A 76 25.31 6.51 -3.42
CA VAL A 76 25.33 5.49 -4.49
C VAL A 76 26.04 6.03 -5.74
N LYS A 77 25.85 7.31 -6.08
CA LYS A 77 26.57 7.93 -7.20
C LYS A 77 28.07 7.95 -6.96
N ALA A 78 28.53 8.30 -5.76
CA ALA A 78 29.95 8.27 -5.41
C ALA A 78 30.51 6.84 -5.57
N MET A 79 29.82 5.83 -5.04
CA MET A 79 30.22 4.42 -5.20
C MET A 79 30.26 3.97 -6.68
N ALA A 80 29.27 4.36 -7.48
CA ALA A 80 29.20 4.02 -8.89
C ALA A 80 30.29 4.73 -9.71
N ALA A 81 30.62 5.97 -9.35
CA ALA A 81 31.71 6.73 -9.97
C ALA A 81 33.07 6.11 -9.61
N ASP A 82 33.30 5.78 -8.34
CA ASP A 82 34.51 5.09 -7.87
C ASP A 82 34.69 3.76 -8.61
N LEU A 83 33.61 2.96 -8.70
CA LEU A 83 33.63 1.70 -9.46
C LEU A 83 33.92 1.93 -10.95
N ALA A 84 33.41 3.01 -11.56
CA ALA A 84 33.67 3.33 -12.96
C ALA A 84 35.17 3.61 -13.23
N PHE A 85 35.92 4.11 -12.24
CA PHE A 85 37.36 4.27 -12.35
C PHE A 85 38.11 2.92 -12.30
N GLU A 86 37.63 1.96 -11.50
CA GLU A 86 38.26 0.64 -11.33
C GLU A 86 38.04 -0.33 -12.49
N ILE A 87 36.95 -0.17 -13.25
CA ILE A 87 36.59 -1.06 -14.36
C ILE A 87 36.83 -0.42 -15.73
N GLU A 88 36.99 -1.24 -16.76
CA GLU A 88 37.24 -0.80 -18.14
C GLU A 88 36.18 -1.28 -19.14
N GLY A 89 36.23 -0.75 -20.36
CA GLY A 89 35.41 -1.18 -21.49
C GLY A 89 33.92 -0.93 -21.31
N SER A 90 33.09 -1.84 -21.81
CA SER A 90 31.63 -1.68 -21.79
C SER A 90 31.03 -1.60 -20.38
N ARG A 91 31.67 -2.24 -19.38
CA ARG A 91 31.20 -2.19 -17.99
C ARG A 91 31.38 -0.81 -17.36
N ARG A 92 32.46 -0.09 -17.71
CA ARG A 92 32.63 1.33 -17.32
C ARG A 92 31.48 2.17 -17.85
N ASN A 93 31.07 1.95 -19.09
CA ASN A 93 29.96 2.70 -19.68
C ASN A 93 28.63 2.43 -18.95
N VAL A 94 28.42 1.21 -18.44
CA VAL A 94 27.26 0.90 -17.59
C VAL A 94 27.30 1.68 -16.28
N ALA A 95 28.44 1.69 -15.59
CA ALA A 95 28.60 2.45 -14.34
C ALA A 95 28.40 3.97 -14.55
N LEU A 96 28.98 4.52 -15.61
CA LEU A 96 28.76 5.93 -15.99
C LEU A 96 27.29 6.20 -16.37
N GLY A 97 26.62 5.25 -17.01
CA GLY A 97 25.19 5.32 -17.30
C GLY A 97 24.35 5.40 -16.02
N ILE A 98 24.69 4.61 -15.00
CA ILE A 98 24.07 4.68 -13.67
C ILE A 98 24.27 6.07 -13.06
N CYS A 99 25.50 6.59 -13.04
CA CYS A 99 25.78 7.94 -12.53
C CYS A 99 24.91 9.01 -13.22
N ARG A 100 24.73 8.92 -14.54
CA ARG A 100 23.89 9.86 -15.30
C ARG A 100 22.41 9.74 -14.96
N MET A 101 21.90 8.53 -14.71
CA MET A 101 20.51 8.34 -14.26
C MET A 101 20.32 8.92 -12.85
N LEU A 102 21.28 8.71 -11.95
CA LEU A 102 21.23 9.25 -10.58
C LEU A 102 21.21 10.78 -10.58
N ASP A 103 21.95 11.43 -11.48
CA ASP A 103 21.87 12.89 -11.66
C ASP A 103 20.47 13.35 -12.07
N GLY A 104 19.82 12.62 -12.98
CA GLY A 104 18.44 12.90 -13.36
C GLY A 104 17.46 12.72 -12.20
N ILE A 105 17.62 11.65 -11.41
CA ILE A 105 16.75 11.38 -10.25
C ILE A 105 16.94 12.47 -9.19
N ARG A 106 18.17 12.92 -8.92
CA ARG A 106 18.44 14.00 -7.96
C ARG A 106 17.69 15.27 -8.33
N LEU A 107 17.72 15.69 -9.60
CA LEU A 107 16.97 16.85 -10.07
C LEU A 107 15.45 16.71 -9.88
N LEU A 108 14.91 15.49 -10.05
CA LEU A 108 13.49 15.22 -9.80
C LEU A 108 13.15 15.30 -8.31
N VAL A 109 14.03 14.81 -7.43
CA VAL A 109 13.87 14.91 -5.96
C VAL A 109 13.95 16.36 -5.51
N ASP A 110 14.93 17.12 -6.00
CA ASP A 110 15.07 18.56 -5.71
C ASP A 110 13.80 19.31 -6.14
N ARG A 111 13.31 19.05 -7.36
CA ARG A 111 12.06 19.65 -7.83
C ARG A 111 10.84 19.22 -7.00
N ALA A 112 10.82 17.99 -6.50
CA ALA A 112 9.74 17.53 -5.63
C ALA A 112 9.77 18.26 -4.28
N LEU A 113 10.96 18.48 -3.70
CA LEU A 113 11.16 19.27 -2.49
C LEU A 113 10.70 20.72 -2.69
N ASP A 114 11.12 21.39 -3.77
CA ASP A 114 10.71 22.76 -4.09
C ASP A 114 9.17 22.91 -4.19
N ASN A 115 8.46 21.87 -4.62
CA ASN A 115 7.00 21.92 -4.71
C ASN A 115 6.31 21.78 -3.34
N LEU A 116 7.01 21.28 -2.32
CA LEU A 116 6.51 21.16 -0.95
C LEU A 116 6.68 22.46 -0.15
N ASP A 117 7.63 23.31 -0.53
CA ASP A 117 7.86 24.63 0.07
C ASP A 117 7.55 25.75 -0.93
N PRO A 118 6.25 26.03 -1.22
CA PRO A 118 5.90 27.10 -2.13
C PRO A 118 6.32 28.45 -1.52
N GLU A 119 7.22 29.17 -2.18
CA GLU A 119 7.57 30.54 -1.78
C GLU A 119 6.28 31.36 -1.57
N GLU A 120 6.03 31.85 -0.35
CA GLU A 120 4.97 32.81 -0.11
C GLU A 120 5.24 34.03 -1.01
N PRO A 121 4.30 34.46 -1.86
CA PRO A 121 4.50 35.63 -2.67
C PRO A 121 4.65 36.82 -1.72
N ALA A 122 5.85 37.42 -1.73
CA ALA A 122 6.16 38.60 -0.93
C ALA A 122 5.04 39.64 -1.13
N GLU A 123 4.23 39.85 -0.10
CA GLU A 123 3.29 40.96 -0.06
C GLU A 123 4.12 42.24 -0.17
N TYR A 124 4.19 42.79 -1.38
CA TYR A 124 4.64 44.14 -1.61
C TYR A 124 3.59 45.08 -1.01
N VAL A 125 3.69 45.31 0.29
CA VAL A 125 2.94 46.37 0.99
C VAL A 125 3.47 47.70 0.48
N VAL A 126 2.81 48.26 -0.53
CA VAL A 126 2.98 49.66 -0.91
C VAL A 126 2.45 50.50 0.26
N LYS A 127 3.37 51.03 1.07
CA LYS A 127 3.02 51.99 2.12
C LYS A 127 2.51 53.28 1.47
N PRO A 128 1.44 53.88 2.02
CA PRO A 128 0.82 55.11 1.51
C PRO A 128 1.72 56.34 1.66
#